data_AF-A0A2G4SUZ9-F1
#
_entry.id   AF-A0A2G4SUZ9-F1
#
_cell.length_a   1.000
_cell.length_b   1.000
_cell.length_c   1.000
_cell.angle_alpha   90.00
_cell.angle_beta   90.00
_cell.angle_gamma   90.00
#
_symmetry.space_group_name_H-M   'P 1'
#
loop_
_entity.id
_entity.type
_entity.pdbx_description
1 polymer ?
#
loop_
_entity_poly.entity_id
_entity_poly.type
_entity_poly.pdbx_seq_one_letter_code
_entity_poly.pdbx_strand_id
1 'polypeptide(L)'
;MNGAAIDVKVKYGILQVLKQTFNFCEWAEVVNEHCPFPEGQLEIHKQLDIPKEIPSGMYSLRAEVKLAENKRVTCLIGSTHLS
;
A
#
# COMPACT_ATOMS: atom_id res chain seq x y z
N MET A 1 12.99 5.62 -9.67
CA MET A 1 11.73 6.37 -9.44
C MET A 1 11.88 7.20 -8.18
N ASN A 2 12.27 8.47 -8.26
CA ASN A 2 12.32 9.34 -7.08
C ASN A 2 10.98 10.10 -6.97
N GLY A 3 10.37 10.11 -5.79
CA GLY A 3 9.14 10.87 -5.53
C GLY A 3 7.83 10.19 -5.97
N ALA A 4 7.79 8.85 -6.00
CA ALA A 4 6.52 8.15 -6.14
C ALA A 4 5.74 8.19 -4.81
N ALA A 5 4.42 8.35 -4.87
CA ALA A 5 3.53 8.37 -3.72
C ALA A 5 2.55 7.20 -3.77
N ILE A 6 2.21 6.64 -2.61
CA ILE A 6 1.20 5.60 -2.44
C ILE A 6 -0.01 6.20 -1.73
N ASP A 7 -1.14 6.28 -2.42
CA ASP A 7 -2.42 6.63 -1.83
C ASP A 7 -3.10 5.36 -1.29
N VAL A 8 -3.18 5.21 0.03
CA VAL A 8 -3.79 4.05 0.69
C VAL A 8 -5.14 4.43 1.28
N LYS A 9 -6.16 3.63 0.95
CA LYS A 9 -7.50 3.72 1.52
C LYS A 9 -7.91 2.36 2.09
N VAL A 10 -8.37 2.35 3.33
CA VAL A 10 -8.93 1.15 3.98
C VAL A 10 -10.36 1.46 4.40
N LYS A 11 -11.27 0.53 4.12
CA LYS A 11 -12.64 0.55 4.62
C LYS A 11 -12.92 -0.63 5.53
N TYR A 12 -13.70 -0.38 6.57
CA TYR A 12 -14.39 -1.39 7.39
C TYR A 12 -15.87 -1.37 6.99
N GLY A 13 -16.31 -2.40 6.26
CA GLY A 13 -17.56 -2.37 5.51
C GLY A 13 -17.60 -1.20 4.53
N ILE A 14 -18.56 -0.28 4.70
CA ILE A 14 -18.68 0.93 3.88
C ILE A 14 -17.91 2.14 4.45
N LEU A 15 -17.52 2.08 5.73
CA LEU A 15 -16.89 3.19 6.43
C LEU A 15 -15.40 3.25 6.07
N GLN A 16 -14.91 4.41 5.64
CA GLN A 16 -13.48 4.60 5.40
C GLN A 16 -12.77 4.87 6.73
N VAL A 17 -11.95 3.90 7.16
CA VAL A 17 -11.21 3.97 8.43
C VAL A 17 -9.79 4.50 8.26
N LEU A 18 -9.23 4.40 7.06
CA LEU A 18 -7.91 4.95 6.74
C LEU A 18 -7.92 5.62 5.37
N LYS A 19 -7.30 6.80 5.28
CA LYS A 19 -6.93 7.46 4.03
C LYS A 19 -5.65 8.24 4.27
N GLN A 20 -4.54 7.70 3.78
CA GLN A 20 -3.21 8.29 3.96
C GLN A 20 -2.42 8.19 2.66
N THR A 21 -1.47 9.11 2.50
CA THR A 21 -0.53 9.11 1.38
C THR A 21 0.86 8.93 1.95
N PHE A 22 1.59 7.96 1.44
CA PHE A 22 2.95 7.63 1.85
C PHE A 22 3.93 7.89 0.71
N ASN A 23 5.17 8.22 1.03
CA ASN A 23 6.25 8.22 0.05
C ASN A 23 6.63 6.75 -0.25
N PHE A 24 6.57 6.35 -1.52
CA PHE A 24 6.86 4.98 -1.94
C PHE A 24 8.32 4.61 -1.67
N CYS A 25 9.27 5.54 -1.81
CA CYS A 25 10.67 5.24 -1.57
C CYS A 25 10.97 5.02 -0.09
N GLU A 26 10.39 5.83 0.80
CA GLU A 26 10.50 5.61 2.25
C GLU A 26 9.86 4.27 2.66
N TRP A 27 8.78 3.86 1.98
CA TRP A 27 8.15 2.56 2.24
C TRP A 27 8.93 1.38 1.67
N ALA A 28 9.63 1.58 0.56
CA ALA A 28 10.47 0.58 -0.10
C ALA A 28 11.73 0.22 0.70
N GLU A 29 12.30 1.18 1.43
CA GLU A 29 13.42 0.92 2.34
C GLU A 29 13.04 -0.10 3.42
N VAL A 30 11.76 -0.13 3.85
CA VAL A 30 11.24 -1.11 4.82
C VAL A 30 11.15 -2.53 4.24
N VAL A 31 11.36 -2.71 2.94
CA VAL A 31 11.39 -4.02 2.26
C VAL A 31 12.76 -4.30 1.62
N ASN A 32 13.82 -3.64 2.08
CA ASN A 32 15.22 -3.76 1.61
C ASN A 32 15.44 -3.37 0.14
N GLU A 33 14.52 -2.62 -0.45
CA GLU A 33 14.65 -2.13 -1.81
C GLU A 33 15.08 -0.65 -1.79
N HIS A 34 16.17 -0.34 -2.49
CA HIS A 34 16.71 1.02 -2.54
C HIS A 34 16.24 1.74 -3.79
N CYS A 35 15.58 2.89 -3.61
CA CYS A 35 15.39 3.82 -4.71
C CYS A 35 16.74 4.37 -5.18
N PRO A 36 16.96 4.57 -6.50
CA PRO A 36 16.03 4.32 -7.60
C PRO A 36 16.02 2.85 -8.06
N PHE A 37 14.83 2.27 -8.23
CA PHE A 37 14.68 0.91 -8.77
C PHE A 37 15.27 0.78 -10.19
N PRO A 38 16.03 -0.30 -10.45
CA PRO A 38 16.50 -0.63 -11.80
C PRO A 38 15.32 -1.09 -12.67
N GLU A 39 15.48 -0.96 -13.99
CA GLU A 39 14.54 -1.55 -14.94
C GLU A 39 14.63 -3.08 -14.90
N GLY A 40 13.49 -3.76 -14.76
CA GLY A 40 13.44 -5.22 -14.66
C GLY A 40 12.33 -5.72 -13.75
N GLN A 41 12.35 -7.02 -13.45
CA GLN A 41 11.42 -7.65 -12.53
C GLN A 41 11.82 -7.32 -11.09
N LEU A 42 10.87 -6.80 -10.32
CA LEU A 42 11.03 -6.48 -8.90
C LEU A 42 10.14 -7.40 -8.08
N GLU A 43 10.70 -8.10 -7.11
CA GLU A 43 9.96 -8.97 -6.18
C GLU A 43 9.93 -8.35 -4.79
N ILE A 44 8.76 -7.88 -4.35
CA ILE A 44 8.58 -7.22 -3.06
C ILE A 44 7.92 -8.19 -2.08
N HIS A 45 8.61 -8.46 -0.96
CA HIS A 45 8.08 -9.26 0.13
C HIS A 45 7.74 -8.36 1.33
N LYS A 46 6.45 -8.28 1.70
CA LYS A 46 6.03 -7.59 2.92
C LYS A 46 5.16 -8.50 3.78
N GLN A 47 5.66 -8.78 4.97
CA GLN A 47 4.88 -9.42 6.03
C GLN A 47 4.20 -8.33 6.86
N LEU A 48 2.89 -8.50 7.10
CA LEU A 48 2.08 -7.63 7.94
C LEU A 48 1.42 -8.50 8.99
N ASP A 49 1.75 -8.27 10.26
CA ASP A 49 1.05 -8.90 11.37
C ASP A 49 -0.21 -8.08 11.69
N ILE A 50 -1.37 -8.76 11.71
CA ILE A 50 -2.65 -8.13 12.01
C ILE A 50 -2.88 -8.21 13.54
N PRO A 51 -2.94 -7.07 14.25
CA PRO A 51 -3.18 -7.06 15.69
C PRO A 51 -4.56 -7.62 16.06
N LYS A 52 -4.66 -8.29 17.22
CA LYS A 52 -5.88 -8.97 17.69
C LYS A 52 -6.99 -8.01 18.12
N GLU A 53 -6.65 -6.76 18.36
CA GLU A 53 -7.56 -5.69 18.77
C GLU A 53 -8.42 -5.19 17.60
N ILE A 54 -8.10 -5.59 16.36
CA ILE A 54 -8.88 -5.21 15.18
C ILE A 54 -10.22 -5.94 15.20
N PRO A 55 -11.36 -5.21 15.16
CA PRO A 55 -12.67 -5.83 15.17
C PRO A 55 -12.89 -6.82 14.02
N SER A 56 -13.63 -7.89 14.28
CA SER A 56 -14.06 -8.83 13.23
C SER A 56 -14.94 -8.11 12.21
N GLY A 57 -14.74 -8.41 10.93
CA GLY A 57 -15.61 -8.03 9.84
C GLY A 57 -14.88 -7.83 8.51
N MET A 58 -15.58 -7.20 7.55
CA MET A 58 -15.07 -7.04 6.19
C MET A 58 -14.19 -5.80 6.08
N TYR A 59 -12.94 -6.00 5.65
CA TYR A 59 -12.01 -4.94 5.33
C TYR A 59 -11.74 -4.93 3.84
N SER A 60 -11.68 -3.73 3.24
CA SER A 60 -11.21 -3.55 1.87
C SER A 60 -10.08 -2.53 1.81
N LEU A 61 -9.03 -2.89 1.08
CA LEU A 61 -7.82 -2.10 0.85
C LEU A 61 -7.81 -1.65 -0.61
N ARG A 62 -7.48 -0.39 -0.83
CA ARG A 62 -7.11 0.15 -2.14
C ARG A 62 -5.86 0.99 -1.98
N ALA A 63 -4.76 0.56 -2.61
CA ALA A 63 -3.50 1.27 -2.65
C ALA A 63 -3.17 1.64 -4.10
N GLU A 64 -2.95 2.92 -4.37
CA GLU A 64 -2.57 3.42 -5.70
C GLU A 64 -1.19 4.05 -5.65
N VAL A 65 -0.26 3.55 -6.47
CA VAL A 65 1.08 4.14 -6.61
C VAL A 65 1.07 5.10 -7.79
N LYS A 66 1.54 6.33 -7.57
CA LYS A 66 1.62 7.41 -8.56
C LYS A 66 3.03 7.99 -8.59
N LEU A 67 3.48 8.41 -9.77
CA LEU A 67 4.70 9.21 -9.92
C LEU A 67 4.42 10.68 -9.56
N ALA A 68 5.48 11.48 -9.37
CA ALA A 68 5.39 12.92 -9.09
C ALA A 68 4.55 13.70 -10.13
N GLU A 69 4.52 13.23 -11.37
CA GLU A 69 3.70 13.74 -12.48
C GLU A 69 2.23 13.25 -12.45
N ASN A 70 1.76 12.69 -11.33
CA ASN A 70 0.43 12.07 -11.14
C ASN A 70 0.10 10.90 -12.07
N LYS A 71 1.08 10.39 -12.82
CA LYS A 71 0.93 9.18 -13.62
C LYS A 71 0.80 7.96 -12.71
N ARG A 72 -0.34 7.25 -12.81
CA ARG A 72 -0.57 6.00 -12.07
C ARG A 72 0.39 4.93 -12.57
N VAL A 73 1.12 4.31 -11.65
CA VAL A 73 2.05 3.19 -11.91
C VAL A 73 1.33 1.87 -11.74
N THR A 74 0.72 1.67 -10.57
CA THR A 74 0.00 0.44 -10.25
C THR A 74 -1.13 0.71 -9.24
N CYS A 75 -2.06 -0.22 -9.15
CA CYS A 75 -3.18 -0.18 -8.22
C CYS A 75 -3.39 -1.58 -7.63
N LEU A 76 -3.32 -1.68 -6.31
CA LEU A 76 -3.58 -2.89 -5.56
C LEU A 76 -4.94 -2.75 -4.88
N ILE A 77 -5.82 -3.73 -5.10
CA ILE A 77 -7.13 -3.80 -4.48
C ILE A 77 -7.25 -5.17 -3.83
N GLY A 78 -7.69 -5.20 -2.58
CA GLY A 78 -7.92 -6.44 -1.84
C GLY A 78 -9.08 -6.29 -0.89
N SER A 79 -9.71 -7.41 -0.56
CA SER A 79 -10.74 -7.48 0.47
C SER A 79 -10.56 -8.76 1.27
N THR A 80 -10.72 -8.67 2.58
CA THR A 80 -10.62 -9.81 3.48
C THR A 80 -11.64 -9.70 4.59
N HIS A 81 -12.14 -10.83 5.04
CA HIS A 81 -12.96 -10.92 6.25
C HIS A 81 -12.06 -11.34 7.40
N LEU A 82 -11.89 -10.45 8.39
CA LEU A 82 -11.22 -10.78 9.64
C LEU A 82 -12.24 -11.38 10.61
N SER A 83 -11.92 -12.54 11.17
CA SER A 83 -12.75 -13.31 12.11
C SER A 83 -12.08 -13.45 13.46
#